data_AF-A0A835ETH0-F1
#
_entry.id   AF-A0A835ETH0-F1
#
_cell.length_a   1.000
_cell.length_b   1.000
_cell.length_c   1.000
_cell.angle_alpha   90.00
_cell.angle_beta   90.00
_cell.angle_gamma   90.00
#
_symmetry.space_group_name_H-M   'P 1'
#
loop_
_entity.id
_entity.type
_entity.pdbx_description
1 polymer ?
#
loop_
_entity_poly.entity_id
_entity_poly.type
_entity_poly.pdbx_seq_one_letter_code
_entity_poly.pdbx_strand_id
1 'polypeptide(L)'
;MRKQVLGKWPADVTARLDLVFADAPFPAEGKSEVEGIFDPPYYEWFQFDKVWISGQDFLQCRNLDMCVSYLEELMIREGPFDGLLGFSQGAAVSAVLAGLQQQNLLCVFRQGLALTGVSKMKCLIAIAGGKIHAPVAAARAFAGKIMCPSLHFIGDDDFVKYHSEELVEAFADPLVIRHPCGHTVPKLDDKSLQIMLAYLDKIERDIWEHSSTDANIIALNSEAQIPEV
;
A
#
# COMPACT_ATOMS: atom_id res chain seq x y z
N MET A 1 0.57 -13.58 -4.01
CA MET A 1 1.08 -12.93 -2.79
C MET A 1 1.11 -13.85 -1.55
N ARG A 2 -0.02 -14.44 -1.15
CA ARG A 2 -0.14 -15.32 0.05
C ARG A 2 0.99 -16.34 0.23
N LYS A 3 1.24 -17.18 -0.76
CA LYS A 3 2.31 -18.20 -0.74
C LYS A 3 3.71 -17.61 -0.56
N GLN A 4 3.94 -16.40 -1.08
CA GLN A 4 5.24 -15.74 -1.01
C GLN A 4 5.49 -15.19 0.39
N VAL A 5 4.55 -14.45 0.96
CA VAL A 5 4.67 -13.89 2.32
C VAL A 5 4.70 -15.02 3.36
N LEU A 6 3.67 -15.86 3.41
CA LEU A 6 3.54 -16.91 4.42
C LEU A 6 4.58 -18.03 4.28
N GLY A 7 5.19 -18.17 3.09
CA GLY A 7 6.21 -19.18 2.83
C GLY A 7 7.65 -18.68 2.98
N LYS A 8 7.89 -17.36 3.00
CA LYS A 8 9.25 -16.79 3.06
C LYS A 8 9.53 -16.02 4.35
N TRP A 9 8.51 -15.50 5.01
CA TRP A 9 8.68 -14.74 6.25
C TRP A 9 8.48 -15.65 7.47
N PRO A 10 9.24 -15.42 8.56
CA PRO A 10 9.16 -16.24 9.76
C PRO A 10 7.84 -16.04 10.51
N ALA A 11 7.46 -17.03 11.32
CA ALA A 11 6.23 -17.02 12.11
C ALA A 11 6.12 -15.79 13.02
N ASP A 12 7.22 -15.35 13.62
CA ASP A 12 7.28 -14.17 14.49
C ASP A 12 6.89 -12.87 13.78
N VAL A 13 6.97 -12.84 12.45
CA VAL A 13 6.47 -11.75 11.61
C VAL A 13 5.03 -12.01 11.20
N THR A 14 4.73 -13.17 10.61
CA THR A 14 3.41 -13.43 10.02
C THR A 14 2.30 -13.56 11.06
N ALA A 15 2.61 -14.00 12.29
CA ALA A 15 1.64 -14.11 13.38
C ALA A 15 1.20 -12.75 13.94
N ARG A 16 1.95 -11.68 13.64
CA ARG A 16 1.65 -10.30 14.03
C ARG A 16 0.85 -9.54 12.96
N LEU A 17 0.56 -10.19 11.83
CA LEU A 17 -0.15 -9.60 10.71
C LEU A 17 -1.45 -10.37 10.45
N ASP A 18 -2.59 -9.76 10.70
CA ASP A 18 -3.88 -10.27 10.24
C ASP A 18 -4.08 -9.89 8.76
N LEU A 19 -3.86 -10.85 7.86
CA LEU A 19 -3.71 -10.60 6.42
C LEU A 19 -4.93 -11.06 5.62
N VAL A 20 -5.65 -10.09 5.07
CA VAL A 20 -6.60 -10.28 3.97
C VAL A 20 -5.88 -10.10 2.64
N PHE A 21 -6.04 -11.07 1.72
CA PHE A 21 -5.40 -11.03 0.41
C PHE A 21 -6.47 -10.75 -0.65
N ALA A 22 -6.43 -9.55 -1.22
CA ALA A 22 -7.29 -9.15 -2.32
C ALA A 22 -6.73 -9.62 -3.68
N ASP A 23 -7.63 -10.03 -4.57
CA ASP A 23 -7.32 -10.27 -5.96
C ASP A 23 -7.48 -8.99 -6.77
N ALA A 24 -6.58 -8.78 -7.74
CA ALA A 24 -6.62 -7.62 -8.61
C ALA A 24 -7.80 -7.74 -9.61
N PRO A 25 -8.46 -6.62 -9.98
CA PRO A 25 -9.75 -6.69 -10.65
C PRO A 25 -9.68 -6.96 -12.16
N PHE A 26 -8.52 -6.79 -12.80
CA PHE A 26 -8.39 -6.90 -14.25
C PHE A 26 -7.64 -8.17 -14.65
N PRO A 27 -8.14 -8.98 -15.59
CA PRO A 27 -7.36 -10.05 -16.18
C PRO A 27 -6.08 -9.49 -16.83
N ALA A 28 -4.96 -10.21 -16.68
CA ALA A 28 -3.71 -9.80 -17.28
C ALA A 28 -3.80 -9.77 -18.82
N GLU A 29 -3.31 -8.70 -19.44
CA GLU A 29 -3.26 -8.56 -20.89
C GLU A 29 -1.95 -9.14 -21.45
N GLY A 30 -2.06 -10.15 -22.32
CA GLY A 30 -0.89 -10.77 -22.96
C GLY A 30 -0.16 -11.78 -22.07
N LYS A 31 1.15 -11.95 -22.30
CA LYS A 31 1.97 -12.91 -21.55
C LYS A 31 2.29 -12.34 -20.18
N SER A 32 1.88 -13.02 -19.12
CA SER A 32 2.17 -12.58 -17.76
C SER A 32 3.65 -12.79 -17.43
N GLU A 33 4.27 -11.82 -16.76
CA GLU A 33 5.66 -11.91 -16.27
C GLU A 33 5.85 -13.03 -15.24
N VAL A 34 4.76 -13.52 -14.66
CA VAL A 34 4.80 -14.61 -13.68
C VAL A 34 4.40 -15.97 -14.25
N GLU A 35 4.19 -16.06 -15.57
CA GLU A 35 3.84 -17.31 -16.24
C GLU A 35 4.96 -18.35 -16.07
N GLY A 36 4.58 -19.55 -15.65
CA GLY A 36 5.52 -20.64 -15.33
C GLY A 36 6.14 -20.55 -13.94
N ILE A 37 5.87 -19.49 -13.18
CA ILE A 37 6.23 -19.35 -11.76
C ILE A 37 4.99 -19.60 -10.87
N PHE A 38 3.83 -19.09 -11.27
CA PHE A 38 2.54 -19.34 -10.61
C PHE A 38 1.52 -19.92 -11.60
N ASP A 39 0.50 -20.59 -11.06
CA ASP A 39 -0.60 -21.12 -11.84
C ASP A 39 -1.57 -19.99 -12.26
N PRO A 40 -2.12 -20.02 -13.48
CA PRO A 40 -3.16 -19.07 -13.92
C PRO A 40 -4.49 -19.30 -13.17
N PRO A 41 -5.46 -18.36 -13.24
CA PRO A 41 -5.45 -17.09 -14.00
C PRO A 41 -4.58 -15.99 -13.40
N TYR A 42 -4.13 -15.06 -14.25
CA TYR A 42 -3.32 -13.90 -13.85
C TYR A 42 -4.15 -12.62 -13.91
N TYR A 43 -3.86 -11.70 -12.98
CA TYR A 43 -4.56 -10.44 -12.84
C TYR A 43 -3.59 -9.27 -12.61
N GLU A 44 -4.05 -8.07 -12.94
CA GLU A 44 -3.32 -6.82 -12.85
C GLU A 44 -4.15 -5.79 -12.06
N TRP A 45 -3.45 -4.94 -11.32
CA TRP A 45 -4.11 -3.84 -10.61
C TRP A 45 -4.51 -2.73 -11.58
N PHE A 46 -3.71 -2.51 -12.61
CA PHE A 46 -3.96 -1.57 -13.69
C PHE A 46 -3.07 -1.95 -14.89
N GLN A 47 -3.43 -1.50 -16.09
CA GLN A 47 -2.66 -1.78 -17.30
C GLN A 47 -1.70 -0.63 -17.61
N PHE A 48 -0.58 -0.96 -18.25
CA PHE A 48 0.33 0.04 -18.82
C PHE A 48 0.07 0.20 -20.31
N ASP A 49 -0.38 1.39 -20.72
CA ASP A 49 -0.44 1.74 -22.14
C ASP A 49 0.76 2.62 -22.51
N LYS A 50 1.29 2.39 -23.72
CA LYS A 50 2.23 3.33 -24.35
C LYS A 50 1.43 4.42 -25.04
N VAL A 51 1.70 5.66 -24.69
CA VAL A 51 1.10 6.84 -25.30
C VAL A 51 2.19 7.65 -25.97
N TRP A 52 1.92 8.04 -27.20
CA TRP A 52 2.82 8.92 -27.95
C TRP A 52 2.42 10.38 -27.72
N ILE A 53 3.31 11.16 -27.10
CA ILE A 53 3.09 12.60 -26.84
C ILE A 53 4.31 13.36 -27.33
N SER A 54 4.10 14.32 -28.24
CA SER A 54 5.15 15.25 -28.71
C SER A 54 6.43 14.57 -29.19
N GLY A 55 6.33 13.42 -29.87
CA GLY A 55 7.50 12.71 -30.40
C GLY A 55 8.20 11.75 -29.45
N GLN A 56 7.65 11.51 -28.24
CA GLN A 56 8.21 10.60 -27.25
C GLN A 56 7.15 9.61 -26.75
N ASP A 57 7.59 8.39 -26.42
CA ASP A 57 6.76 7.37 -25.79
C ASP A 57 6.70 7.62 -24.27
N PHE A 58 5.49 7.68 -23.75
CA PHE A 58 5.19 7.74 -22.32
C PHE A 58 4.42 6.50 -21.90
N LEU A 59 4.59 6.09 -20.65
CA LEU A 59 3.80 5.05 -20.04
C LEU A 59 2.67 5.68 -19.22
N GLN A 60 1.43 5.25 -19.45
CA GLN A 60 0.29 5.65 -18.61
C GLN A 60 -0.32 4.43 -17.93
N CYS A 61 -0.82 4.63 -16.71
CA CYS A 61 -1.58 3.60 -15.98
C CYS A 61 -3.06 3.70 -16.36
N ARG A 62 -3.53 2.86 -17.28
CA ARG A 62 -4.95 2.72 -17.62
C ARG A 62 -5.69 1.97 -16.51
N ASN A 63 -6.92 2.37 -16.22
CA ASN A 63 -7.80 1.80 -15.19
C ASN A 63 -7.32 1.99 -13.73
N LEU A 64 -6.32 2.86 -13.48
CA LEU A 64 -5.86 3.12 -12.11
C LEU A 64 -6.95 3.72 -11.22
N ASP A 65 -7.81 4.57 -11.78
CA ASP A 65 -8.99 5.12 -11.12
C ASP A 65 -9.97 4.02 -10.69
N MET A 66 -10.30 3.11 -11.61
CA MET A 66 -11.17 1.96 -11.35
C MET A 66 -10.58 1.02 -10.29
N CYS A 67 -9.25 0.82 -10.32
CA CYS A 67 -8.52 0.07 -9.32
C CYS A 67 -8.61 0.70 -7.92
N VAL A 68 -8.40 2.02 -7.84
CA VAL A 68 -8.52 2.79 -6.59
C VAL A 68 -9.94 2.69 -6.04
N SER A 69 -10.97 2.85 -6.87
CA SER A 69 -12.37 2.71 -6.44
C SER A 69 -12.70 1.29 -5.98
N TYR A 70 -12.19 0.26 -6.66
CA TYR A 70 -12.37 -1.14 -6.24
C TYR A 70 -11.73 -1.41 -4.87
N LEU A 71 -10.51 -0.93 -4.65
CA LEU A 71 -9.81 -1.08 -3.37
C LEU A 71 -10.49 -0.29 -2.25
N GLU A 72 -11.00 0.91 -2.53
CA GLU A 72 -11.80 1.68 -1.58
C GLU A 72 -13.03 0.89 -1.12
N GLU A 73 -13.81 0.35 -2.07
CA GLU A 73 -15.00 -0.45 -1.76
C GLU A 73 -14.67 -1.72 -0.97
N LEU A 74 -13.56 -2.38 -1.31
CA LEU A 74 -13.07 -3.53 -0.56
C LEU A 74 -12.70 -3.13 0.88
N MET A 75 -11.98 -2.02 1.05
CA MET A 75 -11.60 -1.51 2.38
C MET A 75 -12.81 -1.10 3.23
N ILE A 76 -13.87 -0.58 2.63
CA ILE A 76 -15.14 -0.28 3.31
C ILE A 76 -15.84 -1.57 3.73
N ARG A 77 -15.89 -2.56 2.82
CA ARG A 77 -16.67 -3.80 3.03
C ARG A 77 -16.01 -4.76 4.01
N GLU A 78 -14.69 -4.89 3.96
CA GLU A 78 -13.94 -5.93 4.67
C GLU A 78 -13.06 -5.36 5.79
N GLY A 79 -12.93 -4.04 5.86
CA GLY A 79 -12.20 -3.36 6.92
C GLY A 79 -12.96 -3.28 8.25
N PRO A 80 -12.43 -2.50 9.21
CA PRO A 80 -11.30 -1.59 9.06
C PRO A 80 -9.96 -2.31 8.88
N PHE A 81 -9.07 -1.74 8.06
CA PHE A 81 -7.69 -2.19 7.90
C PHE A 81 -6.73 -1.13 8.47
N ASP A 82 -5.73 -1.56 9.25
CA ASP A 82 -4.72 -0.65 9.78
C ASP A 82 -3.68 -0.23 8.73
N GLY A 83 -3.48 -1.02 7.68
CA GLY A 83 -2.51 -0.71 6.64
C GLY A 83 -2.56 -1.61 5.43
N LEU A 84 -1.66 -1.35 4.49
CA LEU A 84 -1.56 -2.10 3.24
C LEU A 84 -0.20 -2.76 3.10
N LEU A 85 -0.18 -3.94 2.47
CA LEU A 85 1.02 -4.67 2.10
C LEU A 85 0.95 -4.99 0.60
N GLY A 86 1.82 -4.36 -0.18
CA GLY A 86 1.84 -4.48 -1.64
C GLY A 86 3.14 -5.06 -2.18
N PHE A 87 3.04 -5.72 -3.33
CA PHE A 87 4.19 -6.13 -4.16
C PHE A 87 4.05 -5.57 -5.57
N SER A 88 5.14 -5.04 -6.14
CA SER A 88 5.16 -4.51 -7.52
C SER A 88 4.05 -3.48 -7.78
N GLN A 89 3.18 -3.68 -8.77
CA GLN A 89 1.98 -2.84 -8.98
C GLN A 89 1.12 -2.69 -7.72
N GLY A 90 1.00 -3.75 -6.90
CA GLY A 90 0.28 -3.70 -5.63
C GLY A 90 0.92 -2.74 -4.62
N ALA A 91 2.25 -2.63 -4.59
CA ALA A 91 2.94 -1.65 -3.75
C ALA A 91 2.74 -0.23 -4.29
N ALA A 92 2.79 -0.06 -5.61
CA ALA A 92 2.58 1.21 -6.28
C ALA A 92 1.17 1.78 -6.01
N VAL A 93 0.12 0.98 -6.20
CA VAL A 93 -1.26 1.41 -5.90
C VAL A 93 -1.49 1.63 -4.39
N SER A 94 -0.88 0.82 -3.53
CA SER A 94 -0.97 1.03 -2.06
C SER A 94 -0.39 2.38 -1.64
N ALA A 95 0.71 2.80 -2.27
CA ALA A 95 1.29 4.12 -2.02
C ALA A 95 0.43 5.26 -2.59
N VAL A 96 -0.19 5.06 -3.76
CA VAL A 96 -1.17 6.01 -4.31
C VAL A 96 -2.35 6.18 -3.35
N LEU A 97 -2.92 5.09 -2.82
CA LEU A 97 -3.99 5.14 -1.82
C LEU A 97 -3.57 5.93 -0.57
N ALA A 98 -2.39 5.63 -0.01
CA ALA A 98 -1.86 6.35 1.15
C ALA A 98 -1.71 7.86 0.88
N GLY A 99 -1.17 8.21 -0.30
CA GLY A 99 -1.00 9.58 -0.73
C GLY A 99 -2.31 10.32 -0.94
N LEU A 100 -3.27 9.70 -1.64
CA LEU A 100 -4.59 10.29 -1.86
C LEU A 100 -5.34 10.50 -0.54
N GLN A 101 -5.25 9.57 0.40
CA GLN A 101 -5.85 9.74 1.72
C GLN A 101 -5.21 10.91 2.48
N GLN A 102 -3.87 11.03 2.44
CA GLN A 102 -3.14 12.13 3.05
C GLN A 102 -3.54 13.49 2.46
N GLN A 103 -3.77 13.56 1.15
CA GLN A 103 -4.18 14.78 0.48
C GLN A 103 -5.70 15.06 0.57
N ASN A 104 -6.47 14.19 1.23
CA ASN A 104 -7.95 14.21 1.24
C ASN A 104 -8.57 14.13 -0.17
N LEU A 105 -7.93 13.40 -1.09
CA LEU A 105 -8.27 13.32 -2.53
C LEU A 105 -8.90 12.00 -2.98
N LEU A 106 -9.04 10.99 -2.12
CA LEU A 106 -9.74 9.76 -2.51
C LEU A 106 -11.18 10.05 -3.00
N CYS A 107 -11.83 11.09 -2.46
CA CYS A 107 -13.12 11.60 -2.93
C CYS A 107 -13.11 12.20 -4.34
N VAL A 108 -11.95 12.35 -5.00
CA VAL A 108 -11.85 12.89 -6.37
C VAL A 108 -12.08 11.79 -7.41
N PHE A 109 -11.90 10.51 -7.06
CA PHE A 109 -12.16 9.39 -7.97
C PHE A 109 -13.64 9.00 -8.01
N ARG A 110 -14.39 9.28 -6.93
CA ARG A 110 -15.87 9.28 -6.95
C ARG A 110 -16.35 10.70 -7.26
N GLN A 111 -17.29 10.86 -8.18
CA GLN A 111 -17.96 12.15 -8.40
C GLN A 111 -18.81 12.56 -7.17
N GLY A 112 -18.18 13.02 -6.08
CA GLY A 112 -18.83 13.80 -5.02
C GLY A 112 -19.35 13.06 -3.79
N LEU A 113 -18.58 12.18 -3.14
CA LEU A 113 -18.82 11.84 -1.72
C LEU A 113 -17.50 11.91 -0.92
N ALA A 114 -17.56 12.56 0.23
CA ALA A 114 -16.42 12.74 1.14
C ALA A 114 -15.95 11.40 1.72
N LEU A 115 -14.67 11.37 2.10
CA LEU A 115 -13.90 10.27 2.69
C LEU A 115 -14.41 9.78 4.06
N THR A 116 -15.68 9.41 4.18
CA THR A 116 -16.26 8.98 5.45
C THR A 116 -16.22 7.46 5.65
N GLY A 117 -15.91 6.68 4.61
CA GLY A 117 -16.03 5.20 4.64
C GLY A 117 -14.75 4.44 4.95
N VAL A 118 -13.57 4.96 4.61
CA VAL A 118 -12.29 4.22 4.77
C VAL A 118 -11.49 4.80 5.93
N SER A 119 -11.15 3.95 6.90
CA SER A 119 -10.28 4.29 8.03
C SER A 119 -8.92 4.81 7.56
N LYS A 120 -8.33 5.75 8.30
CA LYS A 120 -6.99 6.26 8.03
C LYS A 120 -5.98 5.12 8.04
N MET A 121 -5.23 4.93 6.95
CA MET A 121 -4.09 4.01 6.90
C MET A 121 -3.03 4.47 7.90
N LYS A 122 -2.60 3.54 8.74
CA LYS A 122 -1.61 3.74 9.80
C LYS A 122 -0.25 3.16 9.42
N CYS A 123 -0.20 2.22 8.49
CA CYS A 123 1.06 1.65 8.00
C CYS A 123 1.02 1.22 6.52
N LEU A 124 2.20 1.13 5.90
CA LEU A 124 2.40 0.61 4.54
C LEU A 124 3.65 -0.24 4.47
N ILE A 125 3.54 -1.46 3.95
CA ILE A 125 4.68 -2.29 3.57
C ILE A 125 4.70 -2.42 2.04
N ALA A 126 5.71 -1.83 1.41
CA ALA A 126 5.89 -1.81 -0.03
C ALA A 126 7.06 -2.71 -0.44
N ILE A 127 6.81 -3.71 -1.28
CA ILE A 127 7.85 -4.63 -1.77
C ILE A 127 8.02 -4.42 -3.27
N ALA A 128 9.22 -4.03 -3.70
CA ALA A 128 9.51 -3.75 -5.11
C ALA A 128 8.50 -2.79 -5.76
N GLY A 129 8.06 -1.75 -5.02
CA GLY A 129 7.10 -0.77 -5.50
C GLY A 129 7.72 0.26 -6.43
N GLY A 130 6.89 1.08 -7.06
CA GLY A 130 7.32 2.20 -7.88
C GLY A 130 6.40 3.40 -7.74
N LYS A 131 6.95 4.61 -7.91
CA LYS A 131 6.15 5.83 -7.94
C LYS A 131 5.38 5.94 -9.25
N ILE A 132 4.06 6.15 -9.16
CA ILE A 132 3.20 6.34 -10.33
C ILE A 132 3.09 7.83 -10.65
N HIS A 133 3.48 8.20 -11.87
CA HIS A 133 3.48 9.60 -12.34
C HIS A 133 2.28 9.94 -13.22
N ALA A 134 1.68 8.95 -13.88
CA ALA A 134 0.55 9.13 -14.79
C ALA A 134 -0.53 8.07 -14.54
N PRO A 135 -1.83 8.45 -14.54
CA PRO A 135 -2.39 9.76 -14.91
C PRO A 135 -2.15 10.87 -13.87
N VAL A 136 -2.41 12.14 -14.22
CA VAL A 136 -2.22 13.32 -13.34
C VAL A 136 -2.91 13.17 -11.98
N ALA A 137 -4.03 12.46 -11.92
CA ALA A 137 -4.72 12.17 -10.67
C ALA A 137 -3.85 11.34 -9.69
N ALA A 138 -3.02 10.42 -10.20
CA ALA A 138 -2.04 9.68 -9.42
C ALA A 138 -0.88 10.56 -8.95
N ALA A 139 -0.40 11.49 -9.79
CA ALA A 139 0.65 12.44 -9.42
C ALA A 139 0.26 13.29 -8.21
N ARG A 140 -1.04 13.59 -8.03
CA ARG A 140 -1.55 14.31 -6.87
C ARG A 140 -1.36 13.53 -5.55
N ALA A 141 -1.32 12.20 -5.58
CA ALA A 141 -1.04 11.39 -4.40
C ALA A 141 0.34 11.72 -3.80
N PHE A 142 1.27 12.18 -4.64
CA PHE A 142 2.64 12.50 -4.28
C PHE A 142 2.93 14.01 -4.30
N ALA A 143 1.90 14.86 -4.26
CA ALA A 143 2.05 16.32 -4.25
C ALA A 143 2.69 16.86 -2.96
N GLY A 144 2.64 16.08 -1.88
CA GLY A 144 3.35 16.30 -0.64
C GLY A 144 3.89 14.98 -0.08
N LYS A 145 4.68 15.06 0.98
CA LYS A 145 5.20 13.86 1.66
C LYS A 145 4.06 13.05 2.27
N ILE A 146 4.12 11.73 2.08
CA ILE A 146 3.19 10.80 2.70
C ILE A 146 3.65 10.57 4.15
N MET A 147 2.79 10.91 5.11
CA MET A 147 3.11 10.83 6.54
C MET A 147 2.88 9.44 7.14
N CYS A 148 2.15 8.56 6.43
CA CYS A 148 1.94 7.18 6.84
C CYS A 148 3.30 6.46 7.00
N PRO A 149 3.62 5.91 8.20
CA PRO A 149 4.81 5.10 8.42
C PRO A 149 4.92 4.00 7.36
N SER A 150 6.09 3.88 6.73
CA SER A 150 6.27 2.92 5.64
C SER A 150 7.55 2.11 5.75
N LEU A 151 7.48 0.85 5.33
CA LEU A 151 8.62 -0.05 5.18
C LEU A 151 8.73 -0.46 3.70
N HIS A 152 9.90 -0.24 3.11
CA HIS A 152 10.16 -0.51 1.70
C HIS A 152 11.21 -1.61 1.54
N PHE A 153 10.89 -2.65 0.79
CA PHE A 153 11.84 -3.68 0.38
C PHE A 153 12.31 -3.40 -1.04
N ILE A 154 13.63 -3.25 -1.20
CA ILE A 154 14.29 -2.93 -2.46
C ILE A 154 15.31 -4.02 -2.80
N GLY A 155 15.12 -4.66 -3.96
CA GLY A 155 16.08 -5.61 -4.50
C GLY A 155 17.23 -4.91 -5.23
N ASP A 156 18.46 -5.24 -4.88
CA ASP A 156 19.64 -4.63 -5.50
C ASP A 156 19.79 -5.05 -6.97
N ASP A 157 19.32 -6.25 -7.32
CA ASP A 157 19.27 -6.81 -8.68
C ASP A 157 17.87 -6.66 -9.32
N ASP A 158 16.98 -5.86 -8.73
CA ASP A 158 15.63 -5.64 -9.27
C ASP A 158 15.64 -4.57 -10.37
N PHE A 159 14.97 -4.86 -11.50
CA PHE A 159 14.84 -3.92 -12.61
C PHE A 159 14.00 -2.70 -12.24
N VAL A 160 13.13 -2.78 -11.21
CA VAL A 160 12.36 -1.63 -10.72
C VAL A 160 13.07 -0.86 -9.60
N LYS A 161 14.31 -1.21 -9.21
CA LYS A 161 15.03 -0.61 -8.07
C LYS A 161 14.98 0.92 -8.04
N TYR A 162 15.28 1.57 -9.17
CA TYR A 162 15.28 3.03 -9.26
C TYR A 162 13.88 3.62 -8.98
N HIS A 163 12.82 2.97 -9.45
CA HIS A 163 11.45 3.38 -9.17
C HIS A 163 11.06 3.15 -7.70
N SER A 164 11.60 2.11 -7.06
CA SER A 164 11.43 1.89 -5.61
C SER A 164 12.15 2.95 -4.78
N GLU A 165 13.36 3.33 -5.18
CA GLU A 165 14.12 4.42 -4.53
C GLU A 165 13.38 5.76 -4.67
N GLU A 166 12.87 6.06 -5.86
CA GLU A 166 12.02 7.24 -6.08
C GLU A 166 10.74 7.20 -5.23
N LEU A 167 10.14 6.03 -5.04
CA LEU A 167 8.97 5.87 -4.20
C LEU A 167 9.28 6.15 -2.72
N VAL A 168 10.43 5.69 -2.22
CA VAL A 168 10.89 5.96 -0.84
C VAL A 168 10.95 7.47 -0.60
N GLU A 169 11.44 8.24 -1.56
CA GLU A 169 11.49 9.71 -1.47
C GLU A 169 10.12 10.37 -1.37
N ALA A 170 9.02 9.69 -1.67
CA ALA A 170 7.68 10.24 -1.48
C ALA A 170 7.21 10.21 -0.01
N PHE A 171 7.86 9.43 0.86
CA PHE A 171 7.48 9.27 2.27
C PHE A 171 8.29 10.18 3.19
N ALA A 172 7.68 10.60 4.30
CA ALA A 172 8.31 11.47 5.29
C ALA A 172 9.31 10.72 6.20
N ASP A 173 8.96 9.50 6.61
CA ASP A 173 9.76 8.65 7.51
C ASP A 173 9.74 7.18 7.04
N PRO A 174 10.36 6.87 5.88
CA PRO A 174 10.43 5.51 5.38
C PRO A 174 11.56 4.72 6.03
N LEU A 175 11.28 3.46 6.39
CA LEU A 175 12.31 2.44 6.62
C LEU A 175 12.58 1.69 5.32
N VAL A 176 13.83 1.29 5.10
CA VAL A 176 14.24 0.57 3.89
C VAL A 176 15.00 -0.70 4.28
N ILE A 177 14.57 -1.83 3.70
CA ILE A 177 15.30 -3.10 3.71
C ILE A 177 15.81 -3.35 2.29
N ARG A 178 17.13 -3.48 2.17
CA ARG A 178 17.80 -3.88 0.91
C ARG A 178 18.03 -5.39 0.92
N HIS A 179 17.90 -6.02 -0.23
CA HIS A 179 18.19 -7.45 -0.38
C HIS A 179 18.85 -7.75 -1.73
N PRO A 180 19.67 -8.82 -1.85
CA PRO A 180 20.39 -9.11 -3.09
C PRO A 180 19.50 -9.67 -4.20
N CYS A 181 18.29 -10.13 -3.90
CA CYS A 181 17.40 -10.72 -4.91
C CYS A 181 16.87 -9.67 -5.91
N GLY A 182 16.48 -10.12 -7.10
CA GLY A 182 15.71 -9.33 -8.07
C GLY A 182 14.22 -9.18 -7.69
N HIS A 183 13.35 -9.15 -8.69
CA HIS A 183 11.91 -8.84 -8.53
C HIS A 183 11.11 -9.93 -7.79
N THR A 184 11.17 -9.93 -6.45
CA THR A 184 10.54 -10.96 -5.62
C THR A 184 10.25 -10.47 -4.21
N VAL A 185 9.35 -11.17 -3.50
CA VAL A 185 9.25 -11.04 -2.04
C VAL A 185 10.51 -11.67 -1.43
N PRO A 186 11.34 -10.93 -0.69
CA PRO A 186 12.58 -11.49 -0.15
C PRO A 186 12.30 -12.38 1.07
N LYS A 187 13.21 -13.32 1.33
CA LYS A 187 13.36 -13.88 2.67
C LYS A 187 14.04 -12.83 3.55
N LEU A 188 13.77 -12.85 4.84
CA LEU A 188 14.42 -11.96 5.79
C LEU A 188 15.70 -12.63 6.30
N ASP A 189 16.85 -12.00 6.09
CA ASP A 189 18.06 -12.31 6.86
C ASP A 189 17.98 -11.69 8.26
N ASP A 190 18.95 -11.98 9.13
CA ASP A 190 18.90 -11.53 10.53
C ASP A 190 18.75 -10.01 10.66
N LYS A 191 19.44 -9.24 9.79
CA LYS A 191 19.37 -7.78 9.79
C LYS A 191 18.01 -7.28 9.32
N SER A 192 17.50 -7.84 8.22
CA SER A 192 16.19 -7.49 7.66
C SER A 192 15.07 -7.85 8.62
N LEU A 193 15.19 -8.98 9.32
CA LEU A 193 14.25 -9.42 10.35
C LEU A 193 14.23 -8.44 11.52
N GLN A 194 15.38 -7.99 12.01
CA GLN A 194 15.44 -6.98 13.07
C GLN A 194 14.75 -5.66 12.67
N ILE A 195 14.97 -5.20 11.43
CA ILE A 195 14.30 -3.99 10.93
C ILE A 195 12.79 -4.21 10.80
N MET A 196 12.36 -5.35 10.27
CA MET A 196 10.95 -5.71 10.16
C MET A 196 10.27 -5.73 11.53
N LEU A 197 10.88 -6.40 12.53
CA LEU A 197 10.33 -6.48 13.88
C LEU A 197 10.27 -5.09 14.55
N ALA A 198 11.30 -4.26 14.40
CA ALA A 198 11.28 -2.89 14.90
C ALA A 198 10.18 -2.03 14.25
N TYR A 199 9.90 -2.25 12.95
CA TYR A 199 8.78 -1.60 12.26
C TYR A 199 7.43 -2.08 12.81
N LEU A 200 7.26 -3.40 13.01
CA LEU A 200 6.05 -3.97 13.62
C LEU A 200 5.82 -3.43 15.04
N ASP A 201 6.86 -3.36 15.87
CA ASP A 201 6.79 -2.82 17.23
C ASP A 201 6.39 -1.34 17.26
N LYS A 202 6.81 -0.57 16.24
CA LYS A 202 6.41 0.83 16.09
C LYS A 202 4.94 0.93 15.73
N ILE A 203 4.50 0.23 14.67
CA ILE A 203 3.12 0.36 14.20
C ILE A 203 2.11 -0.19 15.21
N GLU A 204 2.41 -1.27 15.92
CA GLU A 204 1.51 -1.82 16.94
C GLU A 204 1.32 -0.86 18.12
N ARG A 205 2.41 -0.19 18.53
CA ARG A 205 2.35 0.85 19.56
C ARG A 205 1.54 2.04 19.10
N ASP A 206 1.80 2.52 17.89
CA ASP A 206 1.07 3.64 17.31
C ASP A 206 -0.43 3.30 17.21
N ILE A 207 -0.78 2.11 16.71
CA ILE A 207 -2.16 1.62 16.62
C ILE A 207 -2.83 1.60 18.01
N TRP A 208 -2.14 1.04 19.01
CA TRP A 208 -2.65 0.93 20.38
C TRP A 208 -2.89 2.29 21.04
N GLU A 209 -1.96 3.23 20.89
CA GLU A 209 -2.07 4.58 21.45
C GLU A 209 -3.28 5.32 20.85
N HIS A 210 -3.48 5.24 19.53
CA HIS A 210 -4.63 5.85 18.87
C HIS A 210 -5.96 5.23 19.34
N SER A 211 -6.05 3.91 19.42
CA SER A 211 -7.25 3.22 19.91
C SER A 211 -7.59 3.59 21.36
N SER A 212 -6.58 3.79 22.21
CA SER A 212 -6.76 4.19 23.60
C SER A 212 -7.28 5.64 23.71
N THR A 213 -6.77 6.55 22.88
CA THR A 213 -7.25 7.94 22.83
C THR A 213 -8.69 8.02 22.34
N ASP A 214 -9.05 7.29 21.28
CA ASP A 214 -10.42 7.27 20.76
C ASP A 214 -11.42 6.74 21.80
N ALA A 215 -11.06 5.66 22.50
CA ALA A 215 -11.88 5.10 23.58
C ALA A 215 -12.09 6.09 24.73
N ASN A 216 -11.04 6.83 25.14
CA ASN A 216 -11.12 7.84 26.19
C ASN A 216 -12.01 9.03 25.79
N ILE A 217 -11.93 9.49 24.53
CA ILE A 217 -12.78 10.56 24.01
C ILE A 217 -14.25 10.12 24.00
N ILE A 218 -14.54 8.90 23.58
CA ILE A 218 -15.90 8.34 23.58
C ILE A 218 -16.45 8.27 25.02
N ALA A 219 -15.64 7.77 25.96
CA ALA A 219 -16.03 7.69 27.37
C ALA A 219 -16.35 9.07 27.96
N LEU A 220 -15.47 10.06 27.77
CA LEU A 220 -15.69 11.44 28.24
C LEU A 220 -16.95 12.07 27.66
N ASN A 221 -17.23 11.86 26.38
CA ASN A 221 -18.43 12.37 25.72
C ASN A 221 -19.72 11.69 26.22
N SER A 222 -19.63 10.43 26.66
CA SER A 222 -20.77 9.70 27.23
C SER A 222 -21.10 10.12 28.66
N GLU A 223 -20.09 10.47 29.46
CA GLU A 223 -20.27 10.97 30.84
C GLU A 223 -20.82 12.40 30.87
N ALA A 224 -20.44 13.24 29.89
CA ALA A 224 -20.96 14.61 29.75
C ALA A 224 -22.43 14.70 29.32
N GLN A 225 -23.08 13.58 28.95
CA GLN A 225 -24.48 13.52 28.54
C GLN A 225 -25.44 13.01 29.63
N ILE A 226 -24.96 12.71 30.85
CA ILE A 226 -25.84 12.32 31.96
C ILE A 226 -26.52 13.59 32.49
N PRO A 227 -27.86 13.77 32.36
CA PRO A 227 -28.52 14.94 32.91
C PRO A 227 -28.50 14.85 34.44
N GLU A 228 -28.04 15.92 35.11
CA GLU A 228 -28.28 16.07 36.56
C GLU A 228 -29.79 16.05 36.81
N VAL A 229 -30.24 15.10 37.63
CA VAL A 229 -31.63 14.91 38.07
C VAL A 229 -31.94 15.83 39.23
#